data_AF-A0A2V9ZWK0-F1
#
_entry.id   AF-A0A2V9ZWK0-F1
#
_cell.length_a   1.000
_cell.length_b   1.000
_cell.length_c   1.000
_cell.angle_alpha   90.00
_cell.angle_beta   90.00
_cell.angle_gamma   90.00
#
_symmetry.space_group_name_H-M   'P 1'
#
loop_
_entity.id
_entity.type
_entity.pdbx_description
1 polymer ?
#
loop_
_entity_poly.entity_id
_entity_poly.type
_entity_poly.pdbx_seq_one_letter_code
_entity_poly.pdbx_strand_id
1 'polypeptide(L)' 'MKQGTESPPQLLLIPCSCGTTFAVPEQYDQHGGQLSRYLICPGCGKRHDPRNRLLHLGYQREGYWKVDGC' A
#
# COMPACT_ATOMS: atom_id res chain seq x y z
N MET A 1 33.42 -3.85 -0.01
CA MET A 1 32.19 -3.37 -0.69
C MET A 1 31.30 -2.75 0.36
N LYS A 2 30.93 -1.48 0.22
CA LYS A 2 30.13 -0.76 1.22
C LYS A 2 28.71 -1.31 1.19
N GLN A 3 28.24 -1.87 2.31
CA GLN A 3 26.84 -2.20 2.51
C GLN A 3 26.06 -0.88 2.38
N GLY A 4 25.28 -0.73 1.31
CA GLY A 4 24.28 0.32 1.24
C GLY A 4 23.33 0.10 2.41
N THR A 5 23.04 1.15 3.17
CA THR A 5 21.97 1.13 4.16
C THR A 5 20.65 1.01 3.42
N GLU A 6 20.29 -0.20 3.00
CA GLU A 6 18.96 -0.49 2.47
C GLU A 6 17.97 -0.32 3.63
N SER A 7 17.11 0.68 3.49
CA SER A 7 15.93 0.82 4.35
C SER A 7 15.13 -0.49 4.30
N PRO A 8 14.55 -0.94 5.42
CA PRO A 8 13.75 -2.16 5.44
C PRO A 8 12.67 -2.10 4.35
N PRO A 9 12.34 -3.22 3.70
CA PRO A 9 11.26 -3.28 2.73
C PRO A 9 9.96 -2.70 3.30
N GLN A 10 9.25 -1.92 2.48
CA GLN A 10 7.95 -1.36 2.78
C GLN A 10 6.92 -1.77 1.73
N LEU A 11 5.68 -1.99 2.16
CA LEU A 11 4.53 -2.29 1.31
C LEU A 11 3.40 -1.32 1.60
N LEU A 12 2.73 -0.87 0.56
CA LEU A 12 1.52 -0.06 0.67
C LEU A 12 0.32 -0.91 0.31
N LEU A 13 -0.65 -1.03 1.22
CA LEU A 13 -1.84 -1.84 1.02
C LEU A 13 -3.12 -1.01 1.12
N ILE A 14 -4.12 -1.35 0.30
CA ILE A 14 -5.49 -0.86 0.45
C ILE A 14 -6.39 -2.01 0.93
N PRO A 15 -6.99 -1.90 2.13
CA PRO A 15 -8.05 -2.79 2.58
C PRO A 15 -9.39 -2.37 1.95
N CYS A 16 -10.03 -3.29 1.24
CA CYS A 16 -11.39 -3.14 0.76
C CYS A 16 -12.39 -3.70 1.79
N SER A 17 -13.55 -3.05 1.93
CA SER A 17 -14.65 -3.57 2.75
C SER A 17 -15.24 -4.88 2.24
N CYS A 18 -14.90 -5.34 1.02
CA CYS A 18 -15.25 -6.68 0.55
C CYS A 18 -14.34 -7.78 1.13
N GLY A 19 -13.36 -7.44 1.96
CA GLY A 19 -12.42 -8.37 2.60
C GLY A 19 -11.11 -8.56 1.83
N THR A 20 -11.02 -8.09 0.58
CA THR A 20 -9.76 -8.11 -0.18
C THR A 20 -8.84 -6.99 0.24
N THR A 21 -7.57 -7.31 0.48
CA THR A 21 -6.49 -6.32 0.64
C THR A 21 -5.52 -6.50 -0.51
N PHE A 22 -5.09 -5.41 -1.14
CA PHE A 22 -4.20 -5.46 -2.31
C PHE A 22 -3.11 -4.39 -2.24
N ALA A 23 -1.96 -4.72 -2.81
CA ALA A 23 -0.77 -3.86 -2.82
C ALA A 23 -0.86 -2.79 -3.90
N VAL A 24 -0.25 -1.64 -3.64
CA VAL A 24 -0.22 -0.48 -4.53
C VAL A 24 1.20 0.08 -4.64
N PRO A 25 1.57 0.68 -5.79
CA PRO A 25 2.88 1.32 -5.95
C PRO A 25 2.96 2.59 -5.11
N GLU A 26 4.18 3.03 -4.73
CA GLU A 26 4.38 4.28 -3.96
C GLU A 26 3.79 5.52 -4.62
N GLN A 27 3.78 5.54 -5.95
CA GLN A 27 3.39 6.68 -6.76
C GLN A 27 1.89 6.66 -7.11
N TYR A 28 1.08 5.95 -6.33
CA TYR A 28 -0.34 5.69 -6.63
C TYR A 28 -1.19 6.97 -6.75
N ASP A 29 -0.76 8.09 -6.20
CA ASP A 29 -1.50 9.37 -6.17
C ASP A 29 -0.89 10.48 -7.03
N GLN A 30 0.29 10.29 -7.63
CA GLN A 30 1.08 11.34 -8.26
C GLN A 30 0.40 12.03 -9.46
N HIS A 31 -0.72 11.50 -9.94
CA HIS A 31 -1.43 12.03 -11.10
C HIS A 31 -2.86 12.54 -10.83
N GLY A 32 -3.24 12.74 -9.56
CA GLY A 32 -4.33 13.66 -9.19
C GLY A 32 -5.77 13.21 -9.47
N GLY A 33 -6.56 13.20 -8.38
CA GLY A 33 -7.94 13.71 -8.28
C GLY A 33 -9.11 12.98 -8.96
N GLN A 34 -8.91 12.31 -10.09
CA GLN A 34 -10.01 11.65 -10.80
C GLN A 34 -10.21 10.21 -10.33
N LEU A 35 -11.43 9.92 -9.90
CA LEU A 35 -11.83 8.60 -9.41
C LEU A 35 -11.50 7.47 -10.40
N SER A 36 -11.51 7.76 -11.71
CA SER A 36 -11.19 6.82 -12.79
C SER A 36 -9.77 6.27 -12.75
N ARG A 37 -8.83 7.02 -12.15
CA ARG A 37 -7.41 6.65 -12.01
C ARG A 37 -7.13 5.80 -10.77
N TYR A 38 -8.10 5.68 -9.86
CA TYR A 38 -7.96 4.84 -8.70
C TYR A 38 -8.00 3.36 -9.06
N LEU A 39 -7.19 2.58 -8.34
CA LEU A 39 -7.07 1.15 -8.53
C LEU A 39 -8.40 0.45 -8.30
N ILE A 40 -8.68 -0.51 -9.17
CA ILE A 40 -9.85 -1.36 -9.12
C ILE A 40 -9.55 -2.50 -8.16
N CYS A 41 -10.42 -2.70 -7.18
CA CYS A 41 -10.34 -3.85 -6.29
C CYS A 41 -10.50 -5.14 -7.11
N PRO A 42 -9.54 -6.08 -7.02
CA PRO A 42 -9.65 -7.35 -7.74
C PRO A 42 -10.78 -8.25 -7.21
N GLY A 43 -11.30 -7.97 -6.00
CA GLY A 43 -12.41 -8.72 -5.40
C GLY A 43 -13.80 -8.23 -5.84
N CYS A 44 -14.07 -6.92 -5.77
CA CYS A 44 -15.41 -6.38 -6.01
C CYS A 44 -15.55 -5.46 -7.23
N GLY A 45 -14.46 -5.18 -7.95
CA GLY A 45 -14.46 -4.29 -9.13
C GLY A 45 -14.69 -2.81 -8.81
N LYS A 46 -14.85 -2.43 -7.54
CA LYS A 46 -15.00 -1.03 -7.12
C LYS A 46 -13.65 -0.33 -7.08
N ARG A 47 -13.67 0.98 -7.34
CA ARG A 47 -12.49 1.83 -7.21
C ARG A 47 -12.36 2.32 -5.76
N HIS A 48 -11.14 2.33 -5.25
CA HIS A 48 -10.85 2.78 -3.89
C HIS A 48 -9.91 3.98 -3.92
N ASP A 49 -10.25 5.06 -3.22
CA ASP A 49 -9.30 6.16 -2.98
C ASP A 49 -8.27 5.69 -1.92
N PRO A 50 -7.01 5.45 -2.30
CA PRO A 50 -5.97 5.04 -1.37
C PRO A 50 -5.73 6.03 -0.23
N ARG A 51 -5.93 7.34 -0.45
CA ARG A 51 -5.59 8.38 0.54
C ARG A 51 -6.36 8.25 1.86
N ASN A 52 -7.51 7.58 1.84
CA ASN A 52 -8.35 7.39 3.02
C ASN A 52 -8.16 6.04 3.73
N ARG A 53 -7.41 5.10 3.14
CA ARG A 53 -7.29 3.72 3.66
C ARG A 53 -5.92 3.08 3.50
N LEU A 54 -4.89 3.84 3.12
CA LEU A 54 -3.56 3.28 2.88
C LEU A 54 -2.94 2.77 4.17
N LEU A 55 -2.52 1.52 4.16
CA LEU A 55 -1.71 0.92 5.22
C LEU A 55 -0.27 0.83 4.74
N HIS A 56 0.65 1.33 5.55
CA HIS A 56 2.08 1.14 5.36
C HIS A 56 2.47 -0.09 6.17
N LEU A 57 3.08 -1.09 5.54
CA LEU A 57 3.68 -2.20 6.26
C LEU A 57 5.20 -2.17 6.14
N GLY A 58 5.86 -2.09 7.28
CA GLY A 58 7.30 -2.22 7.41
C GLY A 58 7.67 -3.64 7.75
N TYR A 59 8.69 -4.17 7.07
CA TYR A 59 9.29 -5.44 7.45
C TYR A 59 10.18 -5.26 8.68
N GLN A 60 9.82 -5.92 9.77
CA GLN A 60 10.51 -5.82 11.05
C GLN A 60 11.70 -6.79 11.10
N ARG A 61 12.68 -6.49 11.96
CA ARG A 61 13.90 -7.31 12.10
C ARG A 61 13.61 -8.73 12.60
N GLU A 62 12.52 -8.87 13.33
CA GLU A 62 11.98 -10.12 13.86
C GLU A 62 11.38 -11.03 12.77
N GLY A 63 11.37 -10.60 11.51
CA GLY A 63 11.02 -11.45 10.37
C GLY A 63 9.52 -11.44 10.01
N TYR A 64 8.79 -10.42 10.43
CA TYR A 64 7.37 -10.27 10.12
C TYR A 64 7.01 -8.85 9.67
N TRP A 65 5.92 -8.75 8.91
CA TRP A 65 5.35 -7.46 8.49
C TRP A 65 4.45 -6.90 9.58
N LYS A 66 4.57 -5.60 9.85
CA LYS A 66 3.70 -4.88 10.78
C LYS A 66 3.18 -3.61 10.12
N VAL A 67 1.96 -3.22 10.46
CA VAL A 67 1.45 -1.90 10.07
C VAL A 67 2.26 -0.83 10.80
N ASP A 68 2.89 0.05 10.03
CA ASP A 68 3.67 1.18 10.52
C ASP A 68 2.73 2.36 10.84
N GLY A 69 3.02 3.09 11.91
CA GLY A 69 2.39 4.38 12.20
C GLY A 69 0.90 4.36 12.57
N CYS A 70 0.42 3.27 13.19
CA CYS A 70 -0.92 3.24 13.77
C CYS A 70 -1.03 4.13 15.02
#